data_AF-V7D7N8-F1
#
_entry.id   AF-V7D7N8-F1
#
_cell.length_a   1.000
_cell.length_b   1.000
_cell.length_c   1.000
_cell.angle_alpha   90.00
_cell.angle_beta   90.00
_cell.angle_gamma   90.00
#
_symmetry.space_group_name_H-M   'P 1'
#
loop_
_entity.id
_entity.type
_entity.pdbx_description
1 polymer ?
#
loop_
_entity_poly.entity_id
_entity_poly.type
_entity_poly.pdbx_seq_one_letter_code
_entity_poly.pdbx_strand_id
1 'polypeptide(L)'
;MLTHHFTIVQHKYLFVSEEREAFWVSEGLNPSEAEGLALIPVIALTLNVPGLDLYHQRFFKHNDKISIANFLYEAWASNPFLKGIPDQLCIDEELLSVVPLKGILQLIDPDGQLKEIVTDTDATFGASKVQAHEQSIIYWEDFELLRKPASVESLLNIIGKMVSERQGILVESSPHDKSKDHLLEQHLAISPSLPSISLSPDEYFRLDTDWVTKESWQVPMPAIGKAYCYSEENDDHRWIHWLFLQDEDEEPNDVDQYKLIDETRHYWSPEAEA
;
A
#
# COMPACT_ATOMS: atom_id res chain seq x y z
N MET A 1 -5.85 21.27 -14.23
CA MET A 1 -6.81 20.68 -13.29
C MET A 1 -6.03 19.65 -12.51
N LEU A 2 -5.98 19.78 -11.19
CA LEU A 2 -5.28 18.85 -10.31
C LEU A 2 -6.23 17.69 -9.99
N THR A 3 -5.87 16.47 -10.39
CA THR A 3 -6.64 15.26 -10.11
C THR A 3 -5.81 14.34 -9.23
N HIS A 4 -6.43 13.74 -8.22
CA HIS A 4 -5.83 12.66 -7.45
C HIS A 4 -6.67 11.40 -7.53
N HIS A 5 -6.03 10.23 -7.55
CA HIS A 5 -6.71 8.96 -7.33
C HIS A 5 -6.51 8.54 -5.88
N PHE A 6 -7.59 8.26 -5.18
CA PHE A 6 -7.58 7.70 -3.85
C PHE A 6 -7.96 6.23 -3.91
N THR A 7 -7.04 5.38 -3.46
CA THR A 7 -7.20 3.92 -3.47
C THR A 7 -6.98 3.37 -2.07
N ILE A 8 -7.79 2.40 -1.68
CA ILE A 8 -7.57 1.58 -0.49
C ILE A 8 -7.47 0.14 -0.96
N VAL A 9 -6.31 -0.49 -0.74
CA VAL A 9 -6.05 -1.84 -1.25
C VAL A 9 -5.51 -2.73 -0.15
N GLN A 10 -5.86 -4.02 -0.19
CA GLN A 10 -5.14 -5.02 0.60
C GLN A 10 -3.79 -5.30 -0.05
N HIS A 11 -2.71 -5.09 0.68
CA HIS A 11 -1.39 -5.34 0.18
C HIS A 11 -1.19 -6.83 -0.15
N LYS A 12 -0.81 -7.12 -1.40
CA LYS A 12 -0.52 -8.50 -1.83
C LYS A 12 0.85 -8.98 -1.36
N TYR A 13 1.83 -8.09 -1.28
CA TYR A 13 3.22 -8.45 -1.02
C TYR A 13 3.70 -8.12 0.39
N LEU A 14 2.85 -7.57 1.27
CA LEU A 14 3.30 -7.06 2.56
C LEU A 14 2.34 -7.51 3.64
N PHE A 15 2.89 -8.22 4.61
CA PHE A 15 2.17 -8.72 5.77
C PHE A 15 2.96 -8.38 7.03
N VAL A 16 2.30 -8.46 8.17
CA VAL A 16 2.95 -8.26 9.47
C VAL A 16 2.55 -9.34 10.46
N SER A 17 3.38 -9.66 11.44
CA SER A 17 3.01 -10.53 12.56
C SER A 17 2.70 -9.72 13.82
N GLU A 18 1.97 -10.31 14.77
CA GLU A 18 1.81 -9.72 16.12
C GLU A 18 3.15 -9.53 16.84
N GLU A 19 4.17 -10.30 16.44
CA GLU A 19 5.53 -10.17 16.95
C GLU A 19 6.25 -8.92 16.44
N ARG A 20 5.60 -8.07 15.63
CA ARG A 20 6.16 -6.81 15.06
C ARG A 20 7.23 -7.09 14.02
N GLU A 21 6.93 -8.06 13.17
CA GLU A 21 7.77 -8.42 12.02
C GLU A 21 6.99 -8.13 10.74
N ALA A 22 7.69 -7.78 9.67
CA ALA A 22 7.15 -7.57 8.35
C ALA A 22 7.61 -8.68 7.41
N PHE A 23 6.70 -9.15 6.58
CA PHE A 23 6.94 -10.22 5.63
C PHE A 23 6.61 -9.69 4.24
N TRP A 24 7.62 -9.64 3.39
CA TRP A 24 7.45 -9.38 1.99
C TRP A 24 7.27 -10.69 1.23
N VAL A 25 6.29 -10.79 0.35
CA VAL A 25 6.03 -12.02 -0.44
C VAL A 25 6.15 -11.70 -1.92
N SER A 26 6.96 -12.43 -2.69
CA SER A 26 7.24 -12.09 -4.10
C SER A 26 6.07 -12.25 -5.01
N GLU A 27 5.38 -13.37 -4.84
CA GLU A 27 4.29 -13.77 -5.70
C GLU A 27 2.94 -13.23 -5.17
N GLY A 28 2.96 -12.68 -3.96
CA GLY A 28 1.79 -12.28 -3.21
C GLY A 28 1.22 -13.43 -2.38
N LEU A 29 0.34 -13.10 -1.44
CA LEU A 29 -0.31 -14.08 -0.56
C LEU A 29 -1.78 -13.70 -0.35
N ASN A 30 -2.68 -14.68 -0.37
CA ASN A 30 -4.09 -14.42 -0.06
C ASN A 30 -4.28 -14.17 1.45
N PRO A 31 -5.29 -13.38 1.84
CA PRO A 31 -5.56 -13.13 3.26
C PRO A 31 -5.83 -14.42 4.06
N SER A 32 -6.53 -15.40 3.50
CA SER A 32 -6.77 -16.70 4.15
C SER A 32 -5.50 -17.53 4.35
N GLU A 33 -4.51 -17.35 3.48
CA GLU A 33 -3.21 -18.04 3.56
C GLU A 33 -2.31 -17.35 4.58
N ALA A 34 -2.33 -16.01 4.59
CA ALA A 34 -1.68 -15.20 5.60
C ALA A 34 -2.15 -15.61 7.00
N GLU A 35 -3.47 -15.79 7.21
CA GLU A 35 -4.01 -16.29 8.48
C GLU A 35 -3.43 -17.65 8.88
N GLY A 36 -3.25 -18.57 7.93
CA GLY A 36 -2.63 -19.88 8.16
C GLY A 36 -1.18 -19.79 8.64
N LEU A 37 -0.45 -18.76 8.20
CA LEU A 37 0.92 -18.46 8.60
C LEU A 37 1.01 -17.51 9.82
N ALA A 38 -0.11 -17.24 10.49
CA ALA A 38 -0.21 -16.23 11.56
C ALA A 38 0.25 -14.82 11.14
N LEU A 39 0.12 -14.51 9.85
CA LEU A 39 0.39 -13.23 9.25
C LEU A 39 -0.90 -12.41 9.13
N ILE A 40 -0.76 -11.11 9.38
CA ILE A 40 -1.83 -10.12 9.33
C ILE A 40 -1.72 -9.38 7.99
N PRO A 41 -2.78 -9.39 7.16
CA PRO A 41 -2.81 -8.59 5.95
C PRO A 41 -2.67 -7.10 6.25
N VAL A 42 -1.92 -6.42 5.39
CA VAL A 42 -1.74 -4.97 5.47
C VAL A 42 -2.68 -4.29 4.49
N ILE A 43 -3.25 -3.15 4.88
CA ILE A 43 -3.99 -2.25 4.00
C ILE A 43 -3.09 -1.08 3.65
N ALA A 44 -3.04 -0.73 2.37
CA ALA A 44 -2.42 0.51 1.90
C ALA A 44 -3.50 1.52 1.52
N LEU A 45 -3.49 2.67 2.19
CA LEU A 45 -4.19 3.87 1.74
C LEU A 45 -3.21 4.66 0.88
N THR A 46 -3.59 4.92 -0.36
CA THR A 46 -2.74 5.62 -1.32
C THR A 46 -3.51 6.75 -1.98
N LEU A 47 -2.88 7.92 -2.03
CA LEU A 47 -3.33 9.05 -2.83
C LEU A 47 -2.25 9.32 -3.87
N ASN A 48 -2.57 9.27 -5.16
CA ASN A 48 -1.57 9.49 -6.21
C ASN A 48 -2.02 10.49 -7.29
N VAL A 49 -1.05 11.00 -8.04
CA VAL A 49 -1.27 11.84 -9.22
C VAL A 49 -1.26 10.94 -10.44
N PRO A 50 -2.36 10.84 -11.20
CA PRO A 50 -2.46 9.90 -12.30
C PRO A 50 -1.42 10.14 -13.39
N GLY A 51 -0.82 9.06 -13.89
CA GLY A 51 0.21 9.09 -14.92
C GLY A 51 1.60 9.49 -14.41
N LEU A 52 1.72 9.94 -13.16
CA LEU A 52 2.97 10.27 -12.50
C LEU A 52 3.26 9.30 -11.35
N ASP A 53 4.54 9.11 -11.03
CA ASP A 53 4.97 8.34 -9.87
C ASP A 53 5.00 9.21 -8.60
N LEU A 54 3.96 10.05 -8.44
CA LEU A 54 3.78 10.93 -7.29
C LEU A 54 2.62 10.43 -6.45
N TYR A 55 2.89 10.04 -5.20
CA TYR A 55 1.89 9.49 -4.30
C TYR A 55 2.15 9.87 -2.83
N HIS A 56 1.20 9.57 -1.97
CA HIS A 56 1.34 9.53 -0.53
C HIS A 56 0.69 8.22 -0.07
N GLN A 57 1.42 7.41 0.70
CA GLN A 57 0.96 6.08 1.08
C GLN A 57 1.13 5.84 2.58
N ARG A 58 0.10 5.27 3.21
CA ARG A 58 0.16 4.80 4.60
C ARG A 58 -0.35 3.37 4.71
N PHE A 59 0.24 2.63 5.65
CA PHE A 59 -0.06 1.23 5.88
C PHE A 59 -0.75 1.01 7.23
N PHE A 60 -1.72 0.11 7.25
CA PHE A 60 -2.52 -0.24 8.44
C PHE A 60 -2.71 -1.74 8.49
N LYS A 61 -3.00 -2.32 9.67
CA LYS A 61 -3.46 -3.72 9.69
C LYS A 61 -4.87 -3.78 9.11
N HIS A 62 -5.22 -4.91 8.50
CA HIS A 62 -6.57 -5.17 7.98
C HIS A 62 -7.69 -4.78 8.94
N ASN A 63 -7.54 -5.09 10.23
CA ASN A 63 -8.59 -4.90 11.22
C ASN A 63 -8.52 -3.57 12.00
N ASP A 64 -7.63 -2.67 11.61
CA ASP A 64 -7.48 -1.38 12.29
C ASP A 64 -8.63 -0.42 11.97
N LYS A 65 -8.87 0.51 12.90
CA LYS A 65 -9.69 1.69 12.63
C LYS A 65 -8.83 2.73 11.95
N ILE A 66 -9.21 3.13 10.75
CA ILE A 66 -8.40 4.02 9.90
C ILE A 66 -9.10 5.37 9.77
N SER A 67 -8.43 6.45 10.11
CA SER A 67 -8.97 7.80 9.91
C SER A 67 -8.66 8.30 8.50
N ILE A 68 -9.66 8.23 7.61
CA ILE A 68 -9.55 8.72 6.23
C ILE A 68 -9.34 10.24 6.21
N ALA A 69 -10.01 10.97 7.10
CA ALA A 69 -9.85 12.42 7.23
C ALA A 69 -8.40 12.81 7.54
N ASN A 70 -7.77 12.13 8.51
CA ASN A 70 -6.37 12.37 8.84
C ASN A 70 -5.45 12.02 7.68
N PHE A 71 -5.68 10.88 7.02
CA PHE A 71 -4.85 10.46 5.89
C PHE A 71 -4.88 11.50 4.77
N LEU A 72 -6.06 11.94 4.34
CA LEU A 72 -6.20 12.94 3.27
C LEU A 72 -5.60 14.28 3.68
N TYR A 73 -5.87 14.72 4.92
CA TYR A 73 -5.28 15.95 5.44
C TYR A 73 -3.76 15.89 5.48
N GLU A 74 -3.18 14.82 6.04
CA GLU A 74 -1.74 14.62 6.12
C GLU A 74 -1.13 14.62 4.72
N ALA A 75 -1.72 13.89 3.77
CA ALA A 75 -1.26 13.83 2.39
C ALA A 75 -1.20 15.24 1.76
N TRP A 76 -2.28 16.02 1.85
CA TRP A 76 -2.36 17.34 1.24
C TRP A 76 -1.56 18.42 1.98
N ALA A 77 -1.42 18.30 3.29
CA ALA A 77 -0.68 19.27 4.10
C ALA A 77 0.83 19.04 4.08
N SER A 78 1.27 17.78 4.03
CA SER A 78 2.67 17.41 4.26
C SER A 78 3.43 16.97 3.00
N ASN A 79 2.75 16.48 1.97
CA ASN A 79 3.42 16.04 0.74
C ASN A 79 3.43 17.17 -0.32
N PRO A 80 4.58 17.85 -0.53
CA PRO A 80 4.66 18.97 -1.48
C PRO A 80 4.44 18.53 -2.93
N PHE A 81 4.66 17.26 -3.26
CA PHE A 81 4.45 16.73 -4.60
C PHE A 81 2.98 16.58 -4.96
N LEU A 82 2.08 16.47 -3.98
CA LEU A 82 0.64 16.38 -4.25
C LEU A 82 -0.02 17.75 -4.48
N LYS A 83 0.68 18.86 -4.21
CA LYS A 83 0.17 20.22 -4.44
C LYS A 83 -1.15 20.54 -3.68
N GLY A 84 -1.44 19.81 -2.61
CA GLY A 84 -2.59 20.08 -1.74
C GLY A 84 -3.90 19.44 -2.22
N ILE A 85 -5.02 20.09 -1.91
CA ILE A 85 -6.38 19.61 -2.24
C ILE A 85 -6.56 19.65 -3.78
N PRO A 86 -6.97 18.54 -4.41
CA PRO A 86 -7.18 18.48 -5.86
C PRO A 86 -8.47 19.19 -6.28
N ASP A 87 -8.57 19.57 -7.57
CA ASP A 87 -9.84 19.95 -8.18
C ASP A 87 -10.79 18.74 -8.24
N GLN A 88 -10.25 17.55 -8.49
CA GLN A 88 -11.00 16.31 -8.68
C GLN A 88 -10.38 15.15 -7.89
N LEU A 89 -11.22 14.40 -7.18
CA LEU A 89 -10.81 13.18 -6.50
C LEU A 89 -11.49 11.97 -7.14
N CYS A 90 -10.68 11.08 -7.72
CA CYS A 90 -11.14 9.82 -8.26
C CYS A 90 -11.08 8.73 -7.20
N ILE A 91 -12.14 7.93 -7.09
CA ILE A 91 -12.25 6.83 -6.14
C ILE A 91 -13.05 5.67 -6.75
N ASP A 92 -12.78 4.46 -6.29
CA ASP A 92 -13.56 3.29 -6.67
C ASP A 92 -15.03 3.42 -6.26
N GLU A 93 -15.96 2.96 -7.10
CA GLU A 93 -17.40 3.02 -6.83
C GLU A 93 -17.79 2.19 -5.59
N GLU A 94 -17.21 1.00 -5.43
CA GLU A 94 -17.47 0.15 -4.26
C GLU A 94 -16.99 0.85 -2.99
N LEU A 95 -15.81 1.47 -3.05
CA LEU A 95 -15.25 2.20 -1.92
C LEU A 95 -16.08 3.45 -1.58
N LEU A 96 -16.54 4.19 -2.58
CA LEU A 96 -17.40 5.36 -2.40
C LEU A 96 -18.74 4.99 -1.74
N SER A 97 -19.24 3.77 -1.96
CA SER A 97 -20.48 3.28 -1.37
C SER A 97 -20.37 3.03 0.14
N VAL A 98 -19.17 2.74 0.64
CA VAL A 98 -18.93 2.41 2.05
C VAL A 98 -18.29 3.56 2.83
N VAL A 99 -17.44 4.37 2.21
CA VAL A 99 -16.76 5.49 2.89
C VAL A 99 -17.57 6.78 2.76
N PRO A 100 -17.90 7.48 3.87
CA PRO A 100 -18.68 8.71 3.86
C PRO A 100 -17.85 9.92 3.40
N LEU A 101 -17.22 9.86 2.22
CA LEU A 101 -16.28 10.88 1.73
C LEU A 101 -16.86 12.30 1.78
N LYS A 102 -18.14 12.47 1.45
CA LYS A 102 -18.76 13.79 1.47
C LYS A 102 -18.72 14.44 2.86
N GLY A 103 -18.92 13.66 3.93
CA GLY A 103 -18.81 14.16 5.30
C GLY A 103 -17.37 14.49 5.66
N ILE A 104 -16.45 13.58 5.34
CA ILE A 104 -15.00 13.76 5.54
C ILE A 104 -14.51 15.03 4.85
N LEU A 105 -14.89 15.24 3.58
CA LEU A 105 -14.48 16.39 2.78
C LEU A 105 -15.03 17.71 3.30
N GLN A 106 -16.25 17.74 3.85
CA GLN A 106 -16.78 18.93 4.52
C GLN A 106 -15.96 19.33 5.75
N LEU A 107 -15.32 18.35 6.41
CA LEU A 107 -14.42 18.62 7.52
C LEU A 107 -13.10 19.18 7.01
N ILE A 108 -12.46 18.52 6.04
CA ILE A 108 -11.07 18.82 5.66
C ILE A 108 -10.91 19.87 4.56
N ASP A 109 -11.96 20.13 3.78
CA ASP A 109 -12.05 21.15 2.73
C ASP A 109 -13.34 21.98 2.89
N PRO A 110 -13.45 22.78 3.96
CA PRO A 110 -14.65 23.58 4.22
C PRO A 110 -14.87 24.69 3.18
N ASP A 111 -13.80 25.09 2.48
CA ASP A 111 -13.81 26.14 1.46
C ASP A 111 -14.26 25.61 0.08
N GLY A 112 -14.41 24.30 -0.08
CA GLY A 112 -14.89 23.66 -1.31
C GLY A 112 -13.91 23.82 -2.48
N GLN A 113 -12.62 23.66 -2.22
CA GLN A 113 -11.57 23.66 -3.25
C GLN A 113 -11.71 22.45 -4.17
N LEU A 114 -12.05 21.29 -3.60
CA LEU A 114 -12.40 20.08 -4.33
C LEU A 114 -13.78 20.25 -4.96
N LYS A 115 -13.81 20.25 -6.29
CA LYS A 115 -15.02 20.52 -7.08
C LYS A 115 -15.80 19.26 -7.35
N GLU A 116 -15.12 18.13 -7.51
CA GLU A 116 -15.74 16.91 -8.00
C GLU A 116 -15.14 15.65 -7.37
N ILE A 117 -16.03 14.70 -7.03
CA ILE A 117 -15.66 13.32 -6.73
C ILE A 117 -16.16 12.50 -7.92
N VAL A 118 -15.26 11.77 -8.55
CA VAL A 118 -15.59 10.91 -9.70
C VAL A 118 -15.32 9.45 -9.35
N THR A 119 -16.15 8.58 -9.89
CA THR A 119 -15.87 7.15 -9.95
C THR A 119 -15.36 6.85 -11.34
N ASP A 120 -14.18 6.26 -11.44
CA ASP A 120 -13.58 5.93 -12.72
C ASP A 120 -13.20 4.45 -12.78
N THR A 121 -13.52 3.83 -13.93
CA THR A 121 -13.10 2.47 -14.28
C THR A 121 -12.04 2.48 -15.38
N ASP A 122 -11.56 3.66 -15.77
CA ASP A 122 -10.57 3.83 -16.82
C ASP A 122 -9.24 3.16 -16.45
N ALA A 123 -8.48 2.79 -17.49
CA ALA A 123 -7.20 2.10 -17.37
C ALA A 123 -6.19 2.84 -16.47
N THR A 124 -6.31 4.16 -16.37
CA THR A 124 -5.48 5.01 -15.50
C THR A 124 -5.75 4.77 -14.01
N PHE A 125 -7.00 4.57 -13.61
CA PHE A 125 -7.34 4.26 -12.22
C PHE A 125 -6.91 2.84 -11.84
N GLY A 126 -7.09 1.87 -12.74
CA GLY A 126 -6.55 0.51 -12.57
C GLY A 126 -5.02 0.51 -12.40
N ALA A 127 -4.29 1.30 -13.19
CA ALA A 127 -2.85 1.46 -13.05
C ALA A 127 -2.45 2.07 -11.69
N SER A 128 -3.24 3.00 -11.15
CA SER A 128 -3.02 3.53 -9.80
C SER A 128 -3.15 2.46 -8.72
N LYS A 129 -4.11 1.53 -8.82
CA LYS A 129 -4.24 0.40 -7.89
C LYS A 129 -3.02 -0.53 -7.96
N VAL A 130 -2.54 -0.84 -9.17
CA VAL A 130 -1.33 -1.66 -9.37
C VAL A 130 -0.11 -0.96 -8.76
N GLN A 131 0.07 0.34 -9.03
CA GLN A 131 1.14 1.14 -8.47
C GLN A 131 1.13 1.15 -6.93
N ALA A 132 -0.06 1.21 -6.31
CA ALA A 132 -0.19 1.14 -4.85
C ALA A 132 0.38 -0.16 -4.26
N HIS A 133 0.42 -1.26 -5.04
CA HIS A 133 1.05 -2.51 -4.62
C HIS A 133 2.56 -2.59 -4.92
N GLU A 134 3.02 -1.97 -5.99
CA GLU A 134 4.42 -2.09 -6.45
C GLU A 134 5.35 -1.12 -5.72
N GLN A 135 4.88 0.08 -5.35
CA GLN A 135 5.71 1.10 -4.72
C GLN A 135 6.10 0.80 -3.27
N SER A 136 5.42 -0.17 -2.66
CA SER A 136 5.72 -0.69 -1.32
C SER A 136 6.83 -1.76 -1.33
N ILE A 137 7.34 -2.15 -2.51
CA ILE A 137 8.46 -3.09 -2.61
C ILE A 137 9.71 -2.36 -2.12
N ILE A 138 10.06 -2.63 -0.87
CA ILE A 138 11.25 -2.09 -0.23
C ILE A 138 12.39 -3.07 -0.44
N TYR A 139 13.49 -2.58 -1.01
CA TYR A 139 14.75 -3.34 -1.07
C TYR A 139 15.45 -3.18 0.28
N TRP A 140 15.85 -4.30 0.86
CA TRP A 140 16.47 -4.36 2.19
C TRP A 140 17.75 -3.55 2.33
N GLU A 141 18.47 -3.36 1.22
CA GLU A 141 19.68 -2.53 1.18
C GLU A 141 19.43 -1.09 1.69
N ASP A 142 18.18 -0.62 1.62
CA ASP A 142 17.79 0.72 2.10
C ASP A 142 17.24 0.71 3.53
N PHE A 143 16.98 -0.45 4.12
CA PHE A 143 16.49 -0.54 5.49
C PHE A 143 17.67 -0.56 6.44
N GLU A 144 17.88 0.53 7.19
CA GLU A 144 18.80 0.60 8.33
C GLU A 144 18.00 0.76 9.63
N LEU A 145 17.50 -0.34 10.20
CA LEU A 145 16.78 -0.31 11.47
C LEU A 145 17.46 -1.15 12.53
N LEU A 146 18.36 -0.47 13.23
CA LEU A 146 19.16 -0.96 14.36
C LEU A 146 18.32 -1.44 15.57
N ARG A 147 16.98 -1.29 15.55
CA ARG A 147 16.09 -1.64 16.67
C ARG A 147 14.73 -2.14 16.20
N LYS A 148 14.22 -3.16 16.90
CA LYS A 148 12.86 -3.68 16.72
C LYS A 148 11.82 -2.59 17.05
N PRO A 149 10.78 -2.39 16.23
CA PRO A 149 9.75 -1.39 16.47
C PRO A 149 9.00 -1.62 17.79
N ALA A 150 8.46 -0.53 18.34
CA ALA A 150 7.70 -0.60 19.60
C ALA A 150 6.36 -1.34 19.43
N SER A 151 5.77 -1.27 18.25
CA SER A 151 4.47 -1.86 17.90
C SER A 151 4.40 -2.15 16.40
N VAL A 152 3.38 -2.92 15.97
CA VAL A 152 3.09 -3.15 14.54
C VAL A 152 2.74 -1.83 13.83
N GLU A 153 2.04 -0.93 14.51
CA GLU A 153 1.76 0.42 13.98
C GLU A 153 3.06 1.22 13.74
N SER A 154 4.00 1.17 14.70
CA SER A 154 5.30 1.81 14.54
C SER A 154 6.08 1.21 13.38
N LEU A 155 6.01 -0.11 13.19
CA LEU A 155 6.59 -0.84 12.07
C LEU A 155 6.02 -0.33 10.73
N LEU A 156 4.70 -0.33 10.58
CA LEU A 156 4.01 0.12 9.37
C LEU A 156 4.25 1.60 9.06
N ASN A 157 4.36 2.45 10.08
CA ASN A 157 4.73 3.86 9.92
C ASN A 157 6.17 4.03 9.40
N ILE A 158 7.11 3.20 9.86
CA ILE A 158 8.49 3.23 9.34
C ILE A 158 8.52 2.79 7.88
N ILE A 159 7.84 1.70 7.54
CA ILE A 159 7.69 1.23 6.15
C ILE A 159 7.11 2.35 5.27
N GLY A 160 6.02 3.01 5.70
CA GLY A 160 5.41 4.14 4.98
C GLY A 160 6.35 5.33 4.79
N LYS A 161 7.15 5.67 5.81
CA LYS A 161 8.16 6.73 5.73
C LYS A 161 9.21 6.42 4.66
N MET A 162 9.71 5.19 4.63
CA MET A 162 10.72 4.77 3.65
C MET A 162 10.18 4.78 2.22
N VAL A 163 8.95 4.30 2.02
CA VAL A 163 8.25 4.38 0.73
C VAL A 163 8.10 5.83 0.26
N SER A 164 7.82 6.76 1.18
CA SER A 164 7.72 8.19 0.89
C SER A 164 9.09 8.84 0.59
N GLU A 165 10.15 8.45 1.30
CA GLU A 165 11.50 8.96 1.08
C GLU A 165 12.06 8.53 -0.29
N ARG A 166 11.83 7.27 -0.68
CA ARG A 166 12.21 6.75 -2.01
C ARG A 166 11.56 7.52 -3.14
N GLN A 167 10.30 7.89 -2.99
CA GLN A 167 9.62 8.74 -3.97
C GLN A 167 10.35 10.08 -4.15
N GLY A 168 10.76 10.73 -3.06
CA GLY A 168 11.53 11.98 -3.13
C GLY A 168 12.84 11.82 -3.92
N ILE A 169 13.56 10.73 -3.66
CA ILE A 169 14.79 10.38 -4.39
C ILE A 169 14.49 10.17 -5.88
N LEU A 170 13.45 9.40 -6.22
CA LEU A 170 13.09 9.13 -7.61
C LEU A 170 12.74 10.41 -8.38
N VAL A 171 11.97 11.31 -7.77
CA VAL A 171 11.60 12.60 -8.36
C VAL A 171 12.82 13.48 -8.60
N GLU A 172 13.79 13.49 -7.69
CA GLU A 172 14.97 14.36 -7.74
C GLU A 172 16.14 13.79 -8.55
N SER A 173 16.26 12.46 -8.71
CA SER A 173 17.52 11.84 -9.15
C SER A 173 17.41 10.65 -10.12
N SER A 174 16.21 10.20 -10.49
CA SER A 174 16.06 9.10 -11.47
C SER A 174 16.22 9.60 -12.91
N PRO A 175 16.77 8.79 -13.85
CA PRO A 175 16.61 9.05 -15.27
C PRO A 175 15.12 8.89 -15.61
N HIS A 176 14.35 9.97 -15.46
CA HIS A 176 12.92 10.00 -15.76
C HIS A 176 12.66 9.43 -17.15
N ASP A 177 11.54 8.73 -17.27
CA ASP A 177 10.96 8.49 -18.58
C ASP A 177 10.66 9.87 -19.19
N LYS A 178 11.53 10.32 -20.10
CA LYS A 178 11.45 11.63 -20.75
C LYS A 178 10.10 11.88 -21.42
N SER A 179 9.31 10.82 -21.67
CA SER A 179 7.95 10.96 -22.17
C SER A 179 6.99 11.63 -21.17
N LYS A 180 7.32 11.64 -19.87
CA LYS A 180 6.51 12.20 -18.78
C LYS A 180 7.05 13.51 -18.21
N ASP A 181 8.25 13.94 -18.58
CA ASP A 181 8.87 15.19 -18.08
C ASP A 181 7.93 16.40 -18.26
N HIS A 182 7.27 16.48 -19.41
CA HIS A 182 6.33 17.57 -19.67
C HIS A 182 5.12 17.56 -18.72
N LEU A 183 4.60 16.37 -18.38
CA LEU A 183 3.51 16.22 -17.42
C LEU A 183 3.98 16.58 -16.00
N LEU A 184 5.18 16.15 -15.63
CA LEU A 184 5.79 16.49 -14.35
C LEU A 184 6.04 18.00 -14.22
N GLU A 185 6.58 18.66 -15.24
CA GLU A 185 6.79 20.13 -15.25
C GLU A 185 5.46 20.88 -15.12
N GLN A 186 4.43 20.47 -15.87
CA GLN A 186 3.08 21.04 -15.75
C GLN A 186 2.53 20.90 -14.34
N HIS A 187 2.69 19.72 -13.73
CA HIS A 187 2.25 19.45 -12.37
C HIS A 187 3.01 20.26 -11.33
N LEU A 188 4.34 20.36 -11.46
CA LEU A 188 5.19 21.13 -10.55
C LEU A 188 4.91 22.63 -10.62
N ALA A 189 4.41 23.14 -11.76
CA ALA A 189 3.99 24.53 -11.92
C ALA A 189 2.65 24.88 -11.22
N ILE A 190 1.88 23.87 -10.77
CA ILE A 190 0.64 24.10 -10.03
C ILE A 190 0.96 24.76 -8.67
N SER A 191 0.21 25.81 -8.36
CA SER A 191 0.26 26.47 -7.05
C SER A 191 -0.38 25.57 -5.99
N PRO A 192 0.31 25.28 -4.87
CA PRO A 192 -0.25 24.40 -3.84
C PRO A 192 -1.53 24.97 -3.22
N SER A 193 -2.52 24.12 -3.03
CA SER A 193 -3.79 24.44 -2.37
C SER A 193 -3.89 23.71 -1.03
N LEU A 194 -3.27 24.27 0.01
CA LEU A 194 -3.16 23.58 1.29
C LEU A 194 -4.50 23.62 2.06
N PRO A 195 -4.82 22.56 2.83
CA PRO A 195 -5.97 22.58 3.72
C PRO A 195 -5.87 23.75 4.72
N SER A 196 -6.97 24.49 4.88
CA SER A 196 -7.03 25.74 5.65
C SER A 196 -7.21 25.53 7.17
N ILE A 197 -7.44 24.29 7.60
CA ILE A 197 -7.72 23.94 9.00
C ILE A 197 -6.70 22.95 9.55
N SER A 198 -6.48 22.96 10.87
CA SER A 198 -5.80 21.88 11.59
C SER A 198 -6.86 20.94 12.14
N LEU A 199 -6.81 19.65 11.78
CA LEU A 199 -7.79 18.67 12.22
C LEU A 199 -7.45 18.06 13.59
N SER A 200 -8.49 17.94 14.42
CA SER A 200 -8.54 16.99 15.52
C SER A 200 -9.33 15.76 15.03
N PRO A 201 -8.82 14.52 15.14
CA PRO A 201 -9.39 13.40 14.39
C PRO A 201 -10.63 12.80 15.05
N ASP A 202 -11.79 12.88 14.40
CA ASP A 202 -13.01 12.25 14.94
C ASP A 202 -13.79 11.36 13.95
N GLU A 203 -13.29 11.13 12.72
CA GLU A 203 -13.88 10.14 11.81
C GLU A 203 -12.91 8.99 11.53
N TYR A 204 -13.33 7.79 11.95
CA TYR A 204 -12.64 6.54 11.75
C TYR A 204 -13.52 5.58 10.98
N PHE A 205 -12.93 4.92 10.00
CA PHE A 205 -13.57 3.88 9.23
C PHE A 205 -12.89 2.56 9.53
N ARG A 206 -13.69 1.55 9.88
CA ARG A 206 -13.21 0.17 9.92
C ARG A 206 -13.51 -0.43 8.55
N LEU A 207 -12.48 -0.92 7.89
CA LEU A 207 -12.66 -1.61 6.62
C LEU A 207 -13.26 -2.99 6.89
N ASP A 208 -14.41 -3.28 6.29
CA ASP A 208 -15.01 -4.61 6.34
C ASP A 208 -14.13 -5.59 5.56
N THR A 209 -14.00 -6.83 6.02
CA THR A 209 -13.19 -7.88 5.38
C THR A 209 -13.67 -8.22 3.99
N ASP A 210 -14.98 -8.13 3.75
CA ASP A 210 -15.59 -8.72 2.57
C ASP A 210 -15.24 -7.97 1.28
N TRP A 211 -15.20 -6.63 1.31
CA TRP A 211 -14.83 -5.83 0.14
C TRP A 211 -13.32 -5.85 -0.12
N VAL A 212 -12.51 -5.83 0.95
CA VAL A 212 -11.04 -5.96 0.87
C VAL A 212 -10.65 -7.31 0.25
N THR A 213 -11.36 -8.38 0.65
CA THR A 213 -11.14 -9.73 0.11
C THR A 213 -11.45 -9.78 -1.38
N LYS A 214 -12.52 -9.13 -1.85
CA LYS A 214 -12.83 -9.06 -3.29
C LYS A 214 -11.75 -8.37 -4.10
N GLU A 215 -11.18 -7.27 -3.61
CA GLU A 215 -10.07 -6.58 -4.28
C GLU A 215 -8.82 -7.46 -4.34
N SER A 216 -8.58 -8.31 -3.33
CA SER A 216 -7.45 -9.25 -3.35
C SER A 216 -7.58 -10.34 -4.42
N TRP A 217 -8.80 -10.70 -4.84
CA TRP A 217 -9.05 -11.77 -5.84
C TRP A 217 -8.85 -11.31 -7.29
N GLN A 218 -8.65 -10.01 -7.53
CA GLN A 218 -8.44 -9.46 -8.87
C GLN A 218 -6.99 -9.63 -9.37
N VAL A 219 -6.10 -10.20 -8.55
CA VAL A 219 -4.69 -10.40 -8.88
C VAL A 219 -4.42 -11.90 -9.11
N PRO A 220 -3.69 -12.27 -10.18
CA PRO A 220 -3.37 -13.67 -10.45
C PRO A 220 -2.61 -14.30 -9.27
N MET A 221 -3.01 -15.52 -8.91
CA MET A 221 -2.49 -16.23 -7.74
C MET A 221 -1.13 -16.87 -8.02
N PRO A 222 -0.27 -16.99 -6.98
CA PRO A 222 0.92 -17.84 -7.04
C PRO A 222 0.56 -19.29 -7.37
N ALA A 223 1.53 -20.03 -7.93
CA ALA A 223 1.41 -21.47 -8.08
C ALA A 223 1.48 -22.19 -6.71
N ILE A 224 1.05 -23.44 -6.67
CA ILE A 224 1.00 -24.30 -5.47
C ILE A 224 2.42 -24.54 -4.92
N GLY A 225 2.75 -24.17 -3.68
CA GLY A 225 4.08 -24.39 -3.12
C GLY A 225 4.24 -24.25 -1.60
N LYS A 226 5.38 -24.70 -1.06
CA LYS A 226 5.86 -24.51 0.33
C LYS A 226 6.33 -23.07 0.56
N ALA A 227 6.10 -22.55 1.76
CA ALA A 227 6.49 -21.19 2.13
C ALA A 227 7.80 -21.15 2.95
N TYR A 228 8.84 -20.58 2.35
CA TYR A 228 10.16 -20.42 2.96
C TYR A 228 10.41 -18.97 3.37
N CYS A 229 10.90 -18.78 4.59
CA CYS A 229 11.38 -17.50 5.10
C CYS A 229 12.86 -17.35 4.84
N TYR A 230 13.27 -16.27 4.20
CA TYR A 230 14.66 -15.82 4.20
C TYR A 230 14.83 -14.70 5.24
N SER A 231 15.82 -14.87 6.12
CA SER A 231 16.30 -13.82 7.02
C SER A 231 17.83 -13.85 7.02
N GLU A 232 18.50 -12.80 6.54
CA GLU A 232 19.95 -12.72 6.67
C GLU A 232 20.34 -12.71 8.16
N GLU A 233 21.19 -13.65 8.58
CA GLU A 233 21.61 -13.80 9.98
C GLU A 233 22.60 -12.73 10.45
N ASN A 234 22.94 -11.74 9.62
CA ASN A 234 23.77 -10.62 10.05
C ASN A 234 22.92 -9.63 10.86
N ASP A 235 23.22 -9.58 12.15
CA ASP A 235 22.58 -8.77 13.17
C ASP A 235 22.43 -7.29 12.78
N ASP A 236 21.18 -6.89 12.55
CA ASP A 236 20.57 -5.65 13.08
C ASP A 236 19.04 -5.58 12.75
N HIS A 237 18.53 -6.37 11.79
CA HIS A 237 17.19 -6.19 11.20
C HIS A 237 16.32 -7.46 11.17
N ARG A 238 16.38 -8.27 12.23
CA ARG A 238 15.74 -9.61 12.32
C ARG A 238 14.20 -9.64 12.22
N TRP A 239 13.55 -8.54 11.90
CA TRP A 239 12.09 -8.41 11.90
C TRP A 239 11.52 -8.12 10.51
N ILE A 240 12.31 -8.16 9.44
CA ILE A 240 11.82 -8.11 8.06
C ILE A 240 12.25 -9.38 7.35
N HIS A 241 11.33 -9.97 6.61
CA HIS A 241 11.48 -11.31 6.05
C HIS A 241 11.03 -11.33 4.59
N TRP A 242 11.75 -12.04 3.71
CA TRP A 242 11.20 -12.43 2.40
C TRP A 242 10.57 -13.80 2.57
N LEU A 243 9.31 -13.91 2.20
CA LEU A 243 8.59 -15.14 2.05
C LEU A 243 8.63 -15.53 0.56
N PHE A 244 9.19 -16.69 0.28
CA PHE A 244 9.20 -17.30 -1.03
C PHE A 244 8.26 -18.50 -1.03
N LEU A 245 7.47 -18.63 -2.08
CA LEU A 245 6.68 -19.81 -2.35
C LEU A 245 7.48 -20.67 -3.33
N GLN A 246 7.66 -21.95 -3.03
CA GLN A 246 8.42 -22.89 -3.85
C GLN A 246 7.61 -24.16 -4.06
N ASP A 247 7.53 -24.66 -5.30
CA ASP A 247 6.80 -25.89 -5.61
C ASP A 247 7.23 -27.06 -4.70
N GLU A 248 6.29 -27.93 -4.31
CA GLU A 248 6.54 -29.02 -3.34
C GLU A 248 7.70 -29.95 -3.72
N ASP A 249 7.97 -30.05 -5.03
CA ASP A 249 8.94 -30.96 -5.68
C ASP A 249 10.37 -30.38 -5.81
N GLU A 250 10.59 -29.11 -5.48
CA GLU A 250 11.92 -28.51 -5.49
C GLU A 250 12.52 -28.44 -4.08
N GLU A 251 13.71 -29.01 -3.89
CA GLU A 251 14.49 -28.78 -2.66
C GLU A 251 15.13 -27.37 -2.73
N PRO A 252 15.13 -26.59 -1.63
CA PRO A 252 15.76 -25.28 -1.61
C PRO A 252 17.26 -25.42 -1.85
N ASN A 253 17.80 -24.62 -2.78
CA ASN A 253 19.21 -24.70 -3.21
C ASN A 253 20.23 -24.43 -2.08
N ASP A 254 19.82 -23.86 -0.94
CA ASP A 254 20.67 -23.58 0.23
C ASP A 254 19.88 -23.62 1.55
N VAL A 255 19.63 -24.83 2.09
CA VAL A 255 18.82 -25.06 3.32
C VAL A 255 19.28 -24.23 4.53
N ASP A 256 20.56 -23.90 4.63
CA ASP A 256 21.12 -23.20 5.79
C ASP A 256 20.72 -21.72 5.87
N GLN A 257 20.20 -21.12 4.79
CA GLN A 257 19.81 -19.71 4.76
C GLN A 257 18.28 -19.48 4.88
N TYR A 258 17.48 -20.53 4.74
CA TYR A 258 16.02 -20.43 4.75
C TYR A 258 15.42 -21.16 5.95
N LYS A 259 14.44 -20.53 6.61
CA LYS A 259 13.64 -21.15 7.68
C LYS A 259 12.27 -21.49 7.12
N LEU A 260 11.93 -22.78 7.11
CA LEU A 260 10.61 -23.26 6.73
C LEU A 260 9.58 -22.83 7.77
N ILE A 261 8.52 -22.15 7.34
CA ILE A 261 7.47 -21.67 8.25
C ILE A 261 6.26 -22.63 8.27
N ASP A 262 6.00 -23.39 7.19
CA ASP A 262 4.92 -24.39 7.11
C ASP A 262 5.28 -25.50 6.11
N GLU A 263 5.08 -26.77 6.51
CA GLU A 263 5.38 -27.97 5.71
C GLU A 263 4.17 -28.48 4.90
N THR A 264 2.97 -27.93 5.11
CA THR A 264 1.74 -28.62 4.73
C THR A 264 0.65 -27.68 4.22
N ARG A 265 0.55 -27.47 2.89
CA ARG A 265 -0.74 -27.11 2.24
C ARG A 265 -0.75 -27.28 0.73
N HIS A 266 -1.81 -27.92 0.26
CA HIS A 266 -2.21 -27.98 -1.15
C HIS A 266 -3.10 -26.77 -1.46
N TYR A 267 -2.67 -25.96 -2.42
CA TYR A 267 -3.40 -24.78 -2.88
C TYR A 267 -4.33 -25.17 -4.04
N TRP A 268 -5.46 -24.49 -4.10
CA TRP A 268 -6.68 -24.87 -4.84
C TRP A 268 -6.45 -25.17 -6.33
N SER A 269 -7.08 -26.23 -6.85
CA SER A 269 -7.16 -26.56 -8.28
C SER A 269 -8.49 -26.02 -8.85
N PRO A 270 -8.50 -25.25 -9.95
CA PRO A 270 -9.72 -24.71 -10.53
C PRO A 270 -10.51 -25.73 -11.37
N GLU A 271 -10.55 -27.01 -10.98
CA GLU A 271 -11.39 -28.02 -11.64
C GLU A 271 -12.36 -28.68 -10.65
N ALA A 272 -13.55 -28.08 -10.50
CA ALA A 272 -14.80 -28.81 -10.30
C ALA A 272 -16.03 -27.87 -10.39
N GLU A 273 -16.30 -27.30 -11.57
CA GLU A 273 -17.69 -27.13 -11.98
C GLU A 273 -18.02 -28.23 -13.00
N ALA A 274 -18.83 -29.19 -12.54
CA ALA A 274 -19.52 -30.19 -13.33
C ALA A 274 -21.00 -29.80 -13.44
#